data_AF-B3RFM4-F1
#
_entry.id   AF-B3RFM4-F1
#
_cell.length_a   1.000
_cell.length_b   1.000
_cell.length_c   1.000
_cell.angle_alpha   90.00
_cell.angle_beta   90.00
_cell.angle_gamma   90.00
#
_symmetry.space_group_name_H-M   'P 1'
#
loop_
_entity.id
_entity.type
_entity.pdbx_description
1 polymer ?
#
loop_
_entity_poly.entity_id
_entity_poly.type
_entity_poly.pdbx_seq_one_letter_code
_entity_poly.pdbx_strand_id
1 'polypeptide(L)'
;ATIIGFIVCLTMYALVGTLSLGVYSYGQLAKLTSPSTAYMLTELWHSTLGRDVITVALLFAVFSSWISWIQMLAELPQHAAKEDGSFPRAFAKTTSSGVPAFSIVVATIAIEVIILIAHFDSSAYQMLLTIVGSMTIPPYLFSAMYLIKISRASMPDFDGQDKHSRASGMLMGILAFAYIVFMALSSPIKYTLISFIFYAIGIPVYMWARKQHNKQVFTKGEAIFAIVIVLIAIYGVYALIHG
;
A
#
# COMPACT_ATOMS: atom_id res chain seq x y z
N ALA A 1 -18.78 6.94 8.85
CA ALA A 1 -18.56 6.93 7.39
C ALA A 1 -17.64 5.76 6.96
N THR A 2 -16.45 5.61 7.55
CA THR A 2 -15.46 4.57 7.21
C THR A 2 -15.96 3.13 7.34
N ILE A 3 -16.70 2.79 8.41
CA ILE A 3 -17.25 1.42 8.60
C ILE A 3 -18.30 1.09 7.53
N ILE A 4 -19.22 2.02 7.25
CA ILE A 4 -20.27 1.81 6.23
C ILE A 4 -19.62 1.67 4.85
N GLY A 5 -18.67 2.54 4.51
CA GLY A 5 -17.93 2.44 3.25
C GLY A 5 -17.20 1.10 3.12
N PHE A 6 -16.56 0.64 4.20
CA PHE A 6 -15.91 -0.68 4.24
C PHE A 6 -16.90 -1.82 4.01
N ILE A 7 -18.05 -1.84 4.70
CA ILE A 7 -19.08 -2.89 4.56
C ILE A 7 -19.65 -2.89 3.14
N VAL A 8 -19.95 -1.72 2.57
CA VAL A 8 -20.47 -1.60 1.20
C VAL A 8 -19.43 -2.13 0.20
N CYS A 9 -18.17 -1.73 0.34
CA CYS A 9 -17.09 -2.19 -0.54
C CYS A 9 -16.89 -3.71 -0.43
N LEU A 10 -16.85 -4.25 0.79
CA LEU A 10 -16.73 -5.69 1.04
C LEU A 10 -17.89 -6.47 0.42
N THR A 11 -19.11 -5.97 0.57
CA THR A 11 -20.31 -6.59 -0.01
C THR A 11 -20.24 -6.56 -1.53
N MET A 12 -19.84 -5.43 -2.13
CA MET A 12 -19.65 -5.31 -3.58
C MET A 12 -18.59 -6.28 -4.09
N TYR A 13 -17.43 -6.40 -3.43
CA TYR A 13 -16.40 -7.37 -3.81
C TYR A 13 -16.88 -8.82 -3.71
N ALA A 14 -17.60 -9.17 -2.63
CA ALA A 14 -18.18 -10.50 -2.47
C ALA A 14 -19.22 -10.82 -3.56
N LEU A 15 -20.08 -9.85 -3.89
CA LEU A 15 -21.09 -10.00 -4.95
C LEU A 15 -20.45 -10.13 -6.32
N VAL A 16 -19.51 -9.26 -6.68
CA VAL A 16 -18.83 -9.35 -7.98
C VAL A 16 -18.10 -10.69 -8.12
N GLY A 17 -17.43 -11.16 -7.07
CA GLY A 17 -16.76 -12.47 -7.07
C GLY A 17 -17.73 -13.65 -7.21
N THR A 18 -18.80 -13.68 -6.42
CA THR A 18 -19.76 -14.80 -6.42
C THR A 18 -20.63 -14.82 -7.67
N LEU A 19 -21.11 -13.66 -8.14
CA LEU A 19 -21.88 -13.54 -9.39
C LEU A 19 -21.03 -13.93 -10.60
N SER A 20 -19.74 -13.59 -10.59
CA SER A 20 -18.82 -14.00 -11.67
C SER A 20 -18.73 -15.51 -11.81
N LEU A 21 -18.67 -16.23 -10.68
CA LEU A 21 -18.66 -17.70 -10.64
C LEU A 21 -20.00 -18.34 -11.01
N GLY A 22 -21.10 -17.57 -10.95
CA GLY A 22 -22.41 -18.02 -11.41
C GLY A 22 -22.55 -18.06 -12.94
N VAL A 23 -21.74 -17.27 -13.65
CA VAL A 23 -21.77 -17.16 -15.12
C VAL A 23 -20.66 -17.99 -15.78
N TYR A 24 -19.47 -18.00 -15.17
CA TYR A 24 -18.31 -18.74 -15.69
C TYR A 24 -17.78 -19.74 -14.68
N SER A 25 -17.29 -20.88 -15.18
CA SER A 25 -16.50 -21.81 -14.35
C SER A 25 -15.15 -21.18 -13.96
N TYR A 26 -14.58 -21.62 -12.83
CA TYR A 26 -13.28 -21.13 -12.34
C TYR A 26 -12.18 -21.18 -13.42
N GLY A 27 -12.13 -22.26 -14.21
CA GLY A 27 -11.14 -22.43 -15.27
C GLY A 27 -11.30 -21.49 -16.46
N GLN A 28 -12.51 -20.98 -16.71
CA GLN A 28 -12.77 -19.97 -17.74
C GLN A 28 -12.40 -18.57 -17.23
N LEU A 29 -12.78 -18.23 -15.99
CA LEU A 29 -12.41 -16.96 -15.36
C LEU A 29 -10.90 -16.75 -15.29
N ALA A 30 -10.15 -17.81 -14.96
CA ALA A 30 -8.68 -17.76 -14.89
C ALA A 30 -8.01 -17.44 -16.24
N LYS A 31 -8.71 -17.63 -17.37
CA LYS A 31 -8.18 -17.38 -18.72
C LYS A 31 -8.64 -16.03 -19.30
N LEU A 32 -9.59 -15.34 -18.65
CA LEU A 32 -10.05 -14.04 -19.11
C LEU A 32 -9.01 -12.96 -18.80
N THR A 33 -8.71 -12.13 -19.79
CA THR A 33 -7.88 -10.94 -19.59
C THR A 33 -8.62 -9.90 -18.75
N SER A 34 -7.97 -9.36 -17.73
CA SER A 34 -8.50 -8.24 -16.96
C SER A 34 -8.73 -7.01 -17.85
N PRO A 35 -9.84 -6.27 -17.68
CA PRO A 35 -10.93 -6.48 -16.71
C PRO A 35 -11.95 -7.54 -17.18
N SER A 36 -12.03 -8.66 -16.47
CA SER A 36 -12.90 -9.80 -16.81
C SER A 36 -14.39 -9.50 -16.74
N THR A 37 -14.79 -8.52 -15.90
CA THR A 37 -16.18 -8.05 -15.76
C THR A 37 -16.73 -7.39 -17.03
N ALA A 38 -15.88 -6.77 -17.85
CA ALA A 38 -16.30 -6.15 -19.11
C ALA A 38 -16.71 -7.21 -20.14
N TYR A 39 -15.95 -8.31 -20.22
CA TYR A 39 -16.25 -9.45 -21.08
C TYR A 39 -17.53 -10.16 -20.62
N MET A 40 -17.65 -10.36 -19.31
CA MET A 40 -18.83 -10.98 -18.71
C MET A 40 -20.12 -10.21 -19.01
N LEU A 41 -20.11 -8.89 -18.87
CA LEU A 41 -21.30 -8.08 -19.12
C LEU A 41 -21.68 -8.06 -20.60
N THR A 42 -20.69 -8.16 -21.49
CA THR A 42 -20.92 -8.25 -22.94
C THR A 42 -21.62 -9.55 -23.33
N GLU A 43 -21.21 -10.68 -22.75
CA GLU A 43 -21.88 -11.96 -23.00
C GLU A 43 -23.28 -12.01 -22.39
N LEU A 44 -23.48 -11.50 -21.18
CA LEU A 44 -24.79 -11.46 -20.52
C LEU A 44 -25.81 -10.55 -21.23
N TRP A 45 -25.36 -9.40 -21.73
CA TRP A 45 -26.25 -8.44 -22.41
C TRP A 45 -26.34 -8.67 -23.92
N HIS A 46 -25.59 -9.65 -24.46
CA HIS A 46 -25.47 -9.91 -25.89
C HIS A 46 -25.18 -8.64 -26.71
N SER A 47 -24.45 -7.68 -26.13
CA SER A 47 -24.22 -6.37 -26.72
C SER A 47 -22.88 -5.79 -26.27
N THR A 48 -22.16 -5.19 -27.21
CA THR A 48 -20.89 -4.49 -26.96
C THR A 48 -21.04 -3.30 -26.01
N LEU A 49 -22.28 -2.82 -25.80
CA LEU A 49 -22.59 -1.79 -24.82
C LEU A 49 -22.16 -2.19 -23.39
N GLY A 50 -22.19 -3.48 -23.06
CA GLY A 50 -21.72 -3.97 -21.75
C GLY A 50 -20.24 -3.65 -21.51
N ARG A 51 -19.38 -3.91 -22.50
CA ARG A 51 -17.95 -3.56 -22.45
C ARG A 51 -17.74 -2.06 -22.33
N ASP A 52 -18.45 -1.28 -23.15
CA ASP A 52 -18.21 0.15 -23.26
C ASP A 52 -18.61 0.89 -21.97
N VAL A 53 -19.73 0.52 -21.36
CA VAL A 53 -20.17 1.04 -20.04
C VAL A 53 -19.13 0.74 -18.96
N ILE A 54 -18.66 -0.51 -18.87
CA ILE A 54 -17.64 -0.90 -17.89
C ILE A 54 -16.32 -0.17 -18.14
N THR A 55 -15.92 0.01 -19.40
CA THR A 55 -14.67 0.69 -19.76
C THR A 55 -14.73 2.16 -19.36
N VAL A 56 -15.83 2.87 -19.65
CA VAL A 56 -16.00 4.28 -19.26
C VAL A 56 -16.04 4.41 -17.74
N ALA A 57 -16.80 3.56 -17.04
CA ALA A 57 -16.85 3.57 -15.58
C ALA A 57 -15.47 3.31 -14.96
N LEU A 58 -14.71 2.35 -15.51
CA LEU A 58 -13.35 2.05 -15.09
C LEU A 58 -12.41 3.24 -15.27
N LEU A 59 -12.50 3.97 -16.39
CA LEU A 59 -11.68 5.17 -16.61
C LEU A 59 -11.94 6.22 -15.52
N PHE A 60 -13.20 6.54 -15.23
CA PHE A 60 -13.54 7.48 -14.16
C PHE A 60 -13.08 6.99 -12.78
N ALA A 61 -13.23 5.69 -12.48
CA ALA A 61 -12.77 5.10 -11.23
C ALA A 61 -11.25 5.18 -11.07
N VAL A 62 -10.49 4.89 -12.14
CA VAL A 62 -9.03 4.94 -12.14
C VAL A 62 -8.55 6.38 -12.00
N PHE A 63 -9.11 7.34 -12.75
CA PHE A 63 -8.70 8.75 -12.65
C PHE A 63 -9.01 9.35 -11.29
N SER A 64 -10.20 9.09 -10.74
CA SER A 64 -10.55 9.58 -9.40
C SER A 64 -9.61 9.00 -8.34
N SER A 65 -9.34 7.69 -8.39
CA SER A 65 -8.39 7.03 -7.49
C SER A 65 -6.98 7.60 -7.63
N TRP A 66 -6.51 7.82 -8.87
CA TRP A 66 -5.20 8.39 -9.15
C TRP A 66 -5.00 9.76 -8.49
N ILE A 67 -6.00 10.64 -8.60
CA ILE A 67 -5.93 11.98 -7.98
C ILE A 67 -5.86 11.85 -6.44
N SER A 68 -6.68 10.99 -5.84
CA SER A 68 -6.64 10.74 -4.39
C SER A 68 -5.27 10.21 -3.93
N TRP A 69 -4.66 9.29 -4.69
CA TRP A 69 -3.34 8.76 -4.37
C TRP A 69 -2.23 9.80 -4.52
N ILE A 70 -2.26 10.64 -5.57
CA ILE A 70 -1.29 11.73 -5.75
C ILE A 70 -1.39 12.74 -4.60
N GLN A 71 -2.60 13.08 -4.16
CA GLN A 71 -2.78 13.95 -3.00
C GLN A 71 -2.20 13.33 -1.73
N MET A 72 -2.44 12.04 -1.50
CA MET A 72 -1.87 11.33 -0.35
C MET A 72 -0.33 11.28 -0.40
N LEU A 73 0.25 11.02 -1.59
CA LEU A 73 1.71 11.01 -1.81
C LEU A 73 2.35 12.40 -1.64
N ALA A 74 1.57 13.45 -1.82
CA ALA A 74 1.98 14.83 -1.61
C ALA A 74 2.00 15.19 -0.11
N GLU A 75 0.95 14.84 0.62
CA GLU A 75 0.74 15.17 2.03
C GLU A 75 1.60 14.34 2.97
N LEU A 76 1.71 13.02 2.78
CA LEU A 76 2.42 12.14 3.72
C LEU A 76 3.90 12.53 3.91
N PRO A 77 4.72 12.71 2.85
CA PRO A 77 6.12 13.14 3.02
C PRO A 77 6.24 14.56 3.55
N GLN A 78 5.28 15.43 3.24
CA GLN A 78 5.29 16.81 3.73
C GLN A 78 5.04 16.86 5.24
N HIS A 79 4.04 16.13 5.75
CA HIS A 79 3.76 16.04 7.17
C HIS A 79 4.92 15.37 7.91
N ALA A 80 5.44 14.26 7.37
CA ALA A 80 6.60 13.57 7.93
C ALA A 80 7.88 14.45 7.95
N ALA A 81 8.03 15.39 7.01
CA ALA A 81 9.13 16.35 6.99
C ALA A 81 8.93 17.50 7.99
N LYS A 82 7.69 17.99 8.16
CA LYS A 82 7.35 19.12 9.03
C LYS A 82 7.32 18.74 10.51
N GLU A 83 6.67 17.62 10.84
CA GLU A 83 6.38 17.24 12.24
C GLU A 83 7.50 16.34 12.80
N ASP A 84 7.82 15.26 12.09
CA ASP A 84 8.73 14.22 12.60
C ASP A 84 10.20 14.44 12.20
N GLY A 85 10.44 15.21 11.14
CA GLY A 85 11.77 15.36 10.54
C GLY A 85 12.31 14.06 9.94
N SER A 86 11.40 13.17 9.52
CA SER A 86 11.70 11.86 8.90
C SER A 86 11.96 11.97 7.40
N PHE A 87 11.62 13.12 6.78
CA PHE A 87 11.92 13.45 5.40
C PHE A 87 12.77 14.73 5.28
N PRO A 88 13.54 14.89 4.18
CA PRO A 88 14.38 16.07 3.95
C PRO A 88 13.57 17.37 4.01
N ARG A 89 14.19 18.47 4.43
CA ARG A 89 13.54 19.79 4.58
C ARG A 89 12.90 20.31 3.29
N ALA A 90 13.36 19.85 2.12
CA ALA A 90 12.75 20.17 0.84
C ALA A 90 11.27 19.74 0.74
N PHE A 91 10.90 18.59 1.34
CA PHE A 91 9.53 18.08 1.37
C PHE A 91 8.61 18.88 2.30
N ALA A 92 9.17 19.60 3.28
CA ALA A 92 8.40 20.45 4.19
C ALA A 92 7.91 21.76 3.53
N LYS A 93 8.45 22.14 2.35
CA LYS A 93 8.09 23.38 1.67
C LYS A 93 6.77 23.22 0.91
N THR A 94 5.88 24.19 1.07
CA THR A 94 4.63 24.32 0.32
C THR A 94 4.67 25.59 -0.53
N THR A 95 4.01 25.58 -1.68
CA THR A 95 3.78 26.79 -2.49
C THR A 95 2.80 27.73 -1.82
N SER A 96 2.60 28.93 -2.39
CA SER A 96 1.63 29.93 -1.93
C SER A 96 0.19 29.40 -1.84
N SER A 97 -0.14 28.41 -2.67
CA SER A 97 -1.42 27.70 -2.68
C SER A 97 -1.51 26.55 -1.66
N GLY A 98 -0.50 26.38 -0.79
CA GLY A 98 -0.48 25.30 0.22
C GLY A 98 -0.07 23.92 -0.33
N VAL A 99 0.26 23.81 -1.61
CA VAL A 99 0.56 22.53 -2.27
C VAL A 99 2.03 22.14 -2.08
N PRO A 100 2.35 20.91 -1.65
CA PRO A 100 3.73 20.45 -1.53
C PRO A 100 4.29 20.02 -2.90
N ALA A 101 4.60 21.01 -3.74
CA ALA A 101 5.02 20.79 -5.13
C ALA A 101 6.26 19.89 -5.27
N PHE A 102 7.21 19.99 -4.34
CA PHE A 102 8.42 19.14 -4.36
C PHE A 102 8.09 17.65 -4.19
N SER A 103 7.19 17.31 -3.25
CA SER A 103 6.72 15.94 -3.04
C SER A 103 6.05 15.38 -4.30
N ILE A 104 5.21 16.19 -4.96
CA ILE A 104 4.51 15.80 -6.19
C ILE A 104 5.51 15.50 -7.29
N VAL A 105 6.46 16.40 -7.56
CA VAL A 105 7.46 16.21 -8.63
C VAL A 105 8.29 14.96 -8.40
N VAL A 106 8.76 14.72 -7.16
CA VAL A 106 9.53 13.51 -6.84
C VAL A 106 8.69 12.26 -7.03
N ALA A 107 7.43 12.26 -6.58
CA ALA A 107 6.51 11.14 -6.76
C ALA A 107 6.24 10.87 -8.25
N THR A 108 6.00 11.91 -9.05
CA THR A 108 5.79 11.79 -10.50
C THR A 108 7.03 11.21 -11.19
N ILE A 109 8.23 11.71 -10.90
CA ILE A 109 9.48 11.15 -11.47
C ILE A 109 9.63 9.68 -11.10
N ALA A 110 9.36 9.30 -9.84
CA ALA A 110 9.43 7.90 -9.42
C ALA A 110 8.41 7.02 -10.15
N ILE A 111 7.16 7.49 -10.31
CA ILE A 111 6.10 6.80 -11.06
C ILE A 111 6.53 6.60 -12.52
N GLU A 112 7.00 7.64 -13.19
CA GLU A 112 7.44 7.57 -14.59
C GLU A 112 8.60 6.59 -14.77
N VAL A 113 9.60 6.60 -13.87
CA VAL A 113 10.70 5.62 -13.91
C VAL A 113 10.17 4.20 -13.78
N ILE A 114 9.23 3.95 -12.87
CA ILE A 114 8.63 2.62 -12.70
C ILE A 114 7.83 2.22 -13.95
N ILE A 115 7.07 3.14 -14.56
CA ILE A 115 6.32 2.90 -15.80
C ILE A 115 7.27 2.57 -16.94
N LEU A 116 8.38 3.31 -17.09
CA LEU A 116 9.38 3.05 -18.11
C LEU A 116 10.04 1.68 -17.94
N ILE A 117 10.37 1.29 -16.70
CA ILE A 117 10.90 -0.05 -16.40
C ILE A 117 9.85 -1.12 -16.73
N ALA A 118 8.59 -0.91 -16.30
CA ALA A 118 7.48 -1.84 -16.51
C ALA A 118 7.14 -2.03 -18.00
N HIS A 119 7.37 -1.02 -18.84
CA HIS A 119 7.11 -1.09 -20.27
C HIS A 119 7.88 -2.22 -20.97
N PHE A 120 9.07 -2.57 -20.47
CA PHE A 120 9.91 -3.61 -21.06
C PHE A 120 9.59 -5.04 -20.58
N ASP A 121 8.67 -5.21 -19.62
CA ASP A 121 8.31 -6.50 -19.06
C ASP A 121 6.82 -6.83 -19.29
N SER A 122 6.57 -7.90 -20.05
CA SER A 122 5.23 -8.42 -20.36
C SER A 122 4.38 -8.79 -19.14
N SER A 123 5.02 -9.05 -18.00
CA SER A 123 4.40 -9.45 -16.75
C SER A 123 4.46 -8.37 -15.66
N ALA A 124 4.96 -7.18 -16.01
CA ALA A 124 5.22 -6.10 -15.05
C ALA A 124 3.99 -5.73 -14.23
N TYR A 125 2.79 -5.75 -14.82
CA TYR A 125 1.55 -5.43 -14.11
C TYR A 125 1.31 -6.36 -12.91
N GLN A 126 1.36 -7.67 -13.13
CA GLN A 126 1.14 -8.66 -12.06
C GLN A 126 2.30 -8.64 -11.06
N MET A 127 3.52 -8.43 -11.54
CA MET A 127 4.70 -8.28 -10.69
C MET A 127 4.56 -7.09 -9.75
N LEU A 128 4.25 -5.90 -10.27
CA LEU A 128 4.08 -4.67 -9.50
C LEU A 128 2.92 -4.76 -8.54
N LEU A 129 1.78 -5.35 -8.94
CA LEU A 129 0.66 -5.60 -8.03
C LEU A 129 1.07 -6.47 -6.84
N THR A 130 1.83 -7.53 -7.11
CA THR A 130 2.29 -8.44 -6.05
C THR A 130 3.31 -7.77 -5.13
N ILE A 131 4.25 -6.99 -5.70
CA ILE A 131 5.22 -6.20 -4.93
C ILE A 131 4.49 -5.19 -4.04
N VAL A 132 3.60 -4.36 -4.61
CA VAL A 132 2.83 -3.37 -3.86
C VAL A 132 2.04 -4.04 -2.74
N GLY A 133 1.36 -5.15 -3.02
CA GLY A 133 0.67 -5.95 -2.01
C GLY A 133 1.59 -6.37 -0.87
N SER A 134 2.77 -6.92 -1.17
CA SER A 134 3.75 -7.29 -0.16
C SER A 134 4.33 -6.10 0.61
N MET A 135 4.48 -4.92 -0.03
CA MET A 135 4.93 -3.68 0.62
C MET A 135 3.90 -3.10 1.60
N THR A 136 2.63 -3.51 1.53
CA THR A 136 1.62 -3.10 2.52
C THR A 136 1.73 -3.86 3.84
N ILE A 137 2.33 -5.05 3.85
CA ILE A 137 2.36 -5.94 5.01
C ILE A 137 3.09 -5.30 6.21
N PRO A 138 4.31 -4.76 6.09
CA PRO A 138 5.02 -4.16 7.22
C PRO A 138 4.30 -2.97 7.87
N PRO A 139 3.84 -1.93 7.14
CA PRO A 139 3.16 -0.80 7.79
C PRO A 139 1.86 -1.23 8.48
N TYR A 140 1.11 -2.18 7.91
CA TYR A 140 -0.08 -2.72 8.57
C TYR A 140 0.27 -3.56 9.79
N LEU A 141 1.36 -4.34 9.74
CA LEU A 141 1.85 -5.11 10.90
C LEU A 141 2.22 -4.18 12.06
N PHE A 142 2.95 -3.10 11.78
CA PHE A 142 3.28 -2.08 12.78
C PHE A 142 2.04 -1.39 13.34
N SER A 143 1.08 -1.07 12.48
CA SER A 143 -0.19 -0.49 12.90
C SER A 143 -0.97 -1.42 13.83
N ALA A 144 -1.03 -2.73 13.51
CA ALA A 144 -1.69 -3.74 14.35
C ALA A 144 -0.96 -3.95 15.69
N MET A 145 0.37 -4.05 15.67
CA MET A 145 1.18 -4.15 16.90
C MET A 145 1.04 -2.91 17.77
N TYR A 146 1.00 -1.73 17.16
CA TYR A 146 0.78 -0.48 17.86
C TYR A 146 -0.62 -0.44 18.50
N LEU A 147 -1.67 -0.88 17.78
CA LEU A 147 -3.02 -1.00 18.32
C LEU A 147 -3.08 -1.95 19.53
N ILE A 148 -2.38 -3.09 19.48
CA ILE A 148 -2.26 -4.02 20.62
C ILE A 148 -1.55 -3.33 21.79
N LYS A 149 -0.44 -2.61 21.51
CA LYS A 149 0.35 -1.91 22.53
C LYS A 149 -0.48 -0.85 23.27
N ILE A 150 -1.19 0.01 22.54
CA ILE A 150 -2.02 1.07 23.14
C ILE A 150 -3.28 0.52 23.82
N SER A 151 -3.80 -0.62 23.37
CA SER A 151 -4.95 -1.28 24.01
C SER A 151 -4.56 -1.99 25.32
N ARG A 152 -3.28 -2.39 25.45
CA ARG A 152 -2.73 -3.07 26.63
C ARG A 152 -2.17 -2.11 27.68
N ALA A 153 -1.52 -1.03 27.24
CA ALA A 153 -1.03 0.00 28.13
C ALA A 153 -2.19 0.93 28.51
N SER A 154 -2.34 1.30 29.78
CA SER A 154 -3.24 2.38 30.21
C SER A 154 -2.70 3.74 29.73
N MET A 155 -2.55 3.91 28.42
CA MET A 155 -2.08 5.15 27.80
C MET A 155 -3.26 6.14 27.70
N PRO A 156 -3.05 7.42 28.03
CA PRO A 156 -4.08 8.45 27.96
C PRO A 156 -4.74 8.57 26.58
N ASP A 157 -4.02 8.23 25.52
CA ASP A 157 -4.48 8.32 24.12
C ASP A 157 -5.63 7.36 23.77
N PHE A 158 -5.84 6.28 24.54
CA PHE A 158 -7.00 5.41 24.36
C PHE A 158 -8.20 5.82 25.24
N ASP A 159 -7.97 6.72 26.21
CA ASP A 159 -8.97 7.19 27.17
C ASP A 159 -9.67 8.50 26.75
N GLY A 160 -9.36 8.99 25.55
CA GLY A 160 -9.97 10.19 24.97
C GLY A 160 -11.20 9.88 24.13
N GLN A 161 -12.38 9.92 24.78
CA GLN A 161 -13.70 10.19 24.18
C GLN A 161 -14.31 9.09 23.27
N ASP A 162 -15.25 8.35 23.86
CA ASP A 162 -16.50 7.85 23.26
C ASP A 162 -16.44 7.12 21.90
N LYS A 163 -16.31 5.78 21.95
CA LYS A 163 -17.17 4.80 21.20
C LYS A 163 -16.68 3.34 21.23
N HIS A 164 -15.41 3.07 21.52
CA HIS A 164 -14.85 1.72 21.37
C HIS A 164 -14.15 1.21 22.64
N SER A 165 -14.53 0.02 23.09
CA SER A 165 -13.95 -0.63 24.27
C SER A 165 -12.51 -1.08 24.01
N ARG A 166 -11.64 -0.96 25.02
CA ARG A 166 -10.25 -1.47 25.00
C ARG A 166 -10.19 -2.95 24.61
N ALA A 167 -11.16 -3.75 25.07
CA ALA A 167 -11.27 -5.16 24.72
C ALA A 167 -11.53 -5.36 23.21
N SER A 168 -12.35 -4.50 22.61
CA SER A 168 -12.60 -4.51 21.16
C SER A 168 -11.35 -4.11 20.38
N GLY A 169 -10.62 -3.07 20.82
CA GLY A 169 -9.35 -2.67 20.21
C GLY A 169 -8.28 -3.76 20.27
N MET A 170 -8.17 -4.45 21.41
CA MET A 170 -7.22 -5.56 21.58
C MET A 170 -7.60 -6.78 20.73
N LEU A 171 -8.88 -7.16 20.70
CA LEU A 171 -9.37 -8.24 19.85
C LEU A 171 -9.09 -7.92 18.36
N MET A 172 -9.45 -6.72 17.92
CA MET A 172 -9.24 -6.28 16.53
C MET A 172 -7.76 -6.26 16.16
N GLY A 173 -6.90 -5.77 17.07
CA GLY A 173 -5.46 -5.77 16.89
C GLY A 173 -4.86 -7.17 16.78
N ILE A 174 -5.29 -8.11 17.62
CA ILE A 174 -4.85 -9.51 17.56
C ILE A 174 -5.33 -10.19 16.26
N LEU A 175 -6.60 -9.99 15.89
CA LEU A 175 -7.14 -10.54 14.64
C LEU A 175 -6.43 -9.97 13.42
N ALA A 176 -6.18 -8.66 13.39
CA ALA A 176 -5.42 -8.02 12.33
C ALA A 176 -3.98 -8.56 12.27
N PHE A 177 -3.30 -8.67 13.41
CA PHE A 177 -1.95 -9.24 13.48
C PHE A 177 -1.92 -10.68 12.94
N ALA A 178 -2.83 -11.54 13.37
CA ALA A 178 -2.92 -12.92 12.89
C ALA A 178 -3.16 -12.99 11.37
N TYR A 179 -4.07 -12.14 10.85
CA TYR A 179 -4.36 -12.06 9.42
C TYR A 179 -3.17 -11.56 8.60
N ILE A 180 -2.46 -10.54 9.09
CA ILE A 180 -1.27 -10.00 8.41
C ILE A 180 -0.13 -11.01 8.42
N VAL A 181 0.05 -11.78 9.49
CA VAL A 181 1.00 -12.90 9.54
C VAL A 181 0.62 -13.97 8.52
N PHE A 182 -0.66 -14.34 8.43
CA PHE A 182 -1.13 -15.28 7.41
C PHE A 182 -0.88 -14.79 5.98
N MET A 183 -1.15 -13.50 5.71
CA MET A 183 -0.82 -12.84 4.44
C MET A 183 0.69 -12.91 4.14
N ALA A 184 1.53 -12.64 5.14
CA ALA A 184 2.98 -12.68 5.00
C ALA A 184 3.49 -14.08 4.66
N LEU A 185 2.92 -15.12 5.28
CA LEU A 185 3.24 -16.53 4.99
C LEU A 185 2.76 -16.99 3.61
N SER A 186 1.71 -16.36 3.09
CA SER A 186 1.13 -16.67 1.77
C SER A 186 1.81 -15.90 0.63
N SER A 187 2.57 -14.84 0.93
CA SER A 187 3.24 -14.02 -0.07
C SER A 187 4.51 -14.71 -0.60
N PRO A 188 4.74 -14.76 -1.93
CA PRO A 188 5.95 -15.38 -2.45
C PRO A 188 7.20 -14.66 -1.95
N ILE A 189 8.16 -15.43 -1.42
CA ILE A 189 9.36 -14.89 -0.76
C ILE A 189 10.13 -13.90 -1.66
N LYS A 190 10.14 -14.14 -2.97
CA LYS A 190 10.79 -13.28 -3.97
C LYS A 190 10.28 -11.84 -3.91
N TYR A 191 8.96 -11.64 -3.85
CA TYR A 191 8.37 -10.29 -3.84
C TYR A 191 8.50 -9.60 -2.48
N THR A 192 8.45 -10.38 -1.40
CA THR A 192 8.79 -9.89 -0.07
C THR A 192 10.23 -9.37 -0.03
N LEU A 193 11.20 -10.11 -0.59
CA LEU A 193 12.59 -9.68 -0.66
C LEU A 193 12.76 -8.38 -1.47
N ILE A 194 12.09 -8.26 -2.62
CA ILE A 194 12.08 -7.03 -3.42
C ILE A 194 11.53 -5.84 -2.60
N SER A 195 10.48 -6.05 -1.80
CA SER A 195 9.94 -5.01 -0.91
C SER A 195 10.96 -4.51 0.09
N PHE A 196 11.76 -5.40 0.67
CA PHE A 196 12.85 -5.01 1.59
C PHE A 196 13.98 -4.25 0.90
N ILE A 197 14.25 -4.51 -0.38
CA ILE A 197 15.18 -3.69 -1.18
C ILE A 197 14.64 -2.25 -1.29
N PHE A 198 13.35 -2.07 -1.60
CA PHE A 198 12.74 -0.74 -1.64
C PHE A 198 12.81 -0.03 -0.28
N TYR A 199 12.58 -0.73 0.83
CA TYR A 199 12.75 -0.14 2.16
C TYR A 199 14.20 0.25 2.45
N ALA A 200 15.16 -0.58 2.04
CA ALA A 200 16.58 -0.28 2.21
C ALA A 200 16.99 0.99 1.45
N ILE A 201 16.45 1.22 0.24
CA ILE A 201 16.67 2.46 -0.53
C ILE A 201 16.13 3.70 0.20
N GLY A 202 15.08 3.55 1.01
CA GLY A 202 14.53 4.61 1.85
C GLY A 202 15.43 5.01 3.03
N ILE A 203 16.29 4.11 3.51
CA ILE A 203 17.14 4.34 4.71
C ILE A 203 18.13 5.50 4.49
N PRO A 204 18.90 5.59 3.38
CA PRO A 204 19.77 6.75 3.12
C PRO A 204 19.02 8.08 3.11
N VAL A 205 17.81 8.12 2.53
CA VAL A 205 16.97 9.33 2.48
C VAL A 205 16.56 9.74 3.90
N TYR A 206 16.17 8.78 4.72
CA TYR A 206 15.86 9.00 6.14
C TYR A 206 17.08 9.49 6.94
N MET A 207 18.26 8.91 6.72
CA MET A 207 19.51 9.37 7.36
C MET A 207 19.86 10.81 6.97
N TRP A 208 19.70 11.15 5.69
CA TRP A 208 19.91 12.51 5.20
C TRP A 208 18.91 13.50 5.79
N ALA A 209 17.64 13.11 5.92
CA ALA A 209 16.60 13.89 6.57
C ALA A 209 16.93 14.19 8.04
N ARG A 210 17.26 13.17 8.83
CA ARG A 210 17.56 13.32 10.27
C ARG A 210 18.79 14.20 10.51
N LYS A 211 19.81 14.08 9.65
CA LYS A 211 20.98 14.98 9.65
C LYS A 211 20.60 16.44 9.39
N GLN A 212 19.73 16.71 8.41
CA GLN A 212 19.25 18.07 8.17
C GLN A 212 18.48 18.65 9.35
N HIS A 213 17.72 17.82 10.07
CA HIS A 213 16.94 18.23 11.23
C HIS A 213 17.72 18.21 12.56
N ASN A 214 19.04 17.96 12.53
CA ASN A 214 19.90 17.84 13.71
C ASN A 214 19.37 16.82 14.76
N LYS A 215 18.64 15.80 14.32
CA LYS A 215 18.12 14.74 15.19
C LYS A 215 19.07 13.54 15.17
N GLN A 216 19.03 12.73 16.23
CA GLN A 216 19.75 11.45 16.24
C GLN A 216 19.29 10.59 15.06
N VAL A 217 20.26 10.09 14.28
CA VAL A 217 19.99 9.39 13.02
C VAL A 217 19.16 8.13 13.26
N PHE A 218 19.50 7.34 14.28
CA PHE A 218 18.70 6.19 14.71
C PHE A 218 18.69 6.10 16.23
N THR A 219 17.54 5.79 16.82
CA THR A 219 17.46 5.21 18.16
C THR A 219 17.96 3.77 18.15
N LYS A 220 18.27 3.19 19.33
CA LYS A 220 18.78 1.82 19.43
C LYS A 220 17.85 0.78 18.76
N GLY A 221 16.53 0.97 18.86
CA GLY A 221 15.53 0.11 18.21
C GLY A 221 15.47 0.30 16.70
N GLU A 222 15.49 1.55 16.22
CA GLU A 222 15.49 1.86 14.78
C GLU A 222 16.78 1.37 14.09
N ALA A 223 17.92 1.42 14.78
CA ALA A 223 19.20 0.94 14.24
C ALA A 223 19.19 -0.58 14.03
N ILE A 224 18.69 -1.35 15.02
CA ILE A 224 18.54 -2.81 14.88
C ILE A 224 17.60 -3.13 13.72
N PHE A 225 16.48 -2.42 13.62
CA PHE A 225 15.51 -2.64 12.55
C PHE A 225 16.07 -2.30 11.16
N ALA A 226 16.81 -1.19 11.04
CA ALA A 226 17.50 -0.81 9.81
C ALA A 226 18.54 -1.85 9.40
N ILE A 227 19.33 -2.39 10.35
CA ILE A 227 20.30 -3.46 10.07
C ILE A 227 19.59 -4.71 9.55
N VAL A 228 18.48 -5.13 10.18
CA VAL A 228 17.70 -6.29 9.75
C VAL A 228 17.15 -6.08 8.33
N ILE A 229 16.58 -4.91 8.02
CA ILE A 229 16.11 -4.58 6.67
C ILE A 229 17.26 -4.69 5.66
N VAL A 230 18.42 -4.12 5.96
CA VAL A 230 19.58 -4.12 5.04
C VAL A 230 20.09 -5.54 4.82
N LEU A 231 20.18 -6.37 5.87
CA LEU A 231 20.60 -7.78 5.73
C LEU A 231 19.62 -8.58 4.86
N ILE A 232 18.31 -8.40 5.06
CA ILE A 232 17.28 -9.05 4.25
C ILE A 232 17.35 -8.54 2.80
N ALA A 233 17.57 -7.25 2.59
CA ALA A 233 17.73 -6.67 1.25
C ALA A 233 18.97 -7.21 0.52
N ILE A 234 20.11 -7.33 1.21
CA ILE A 234 21.34 -7.92 0.63
C ILE A 234 21.10 -9.38 0.25
N TYR A 235 20.47 -10.16 1.14
CA TYR A 235 20.08 -11.53 0.82
C TYR A 235 19.10 -11.58 -0.35
N GLY A 236 18.16 -10.63 -0.42
CA GLY A 236 17.22 -10.47 -1.51
C GLY A 236 17.91 -10.23 -2.86
N VAL A 237 18.87 -9.31 -2.91
CA VAL A 237 19.68 -9.07 -4.11
C VAL A 237 20.47 -10.32 -4.50
N TYR A 238 21.09 -11.00 -3.54
CA TYR A 238 21.82 -12.25 -3.80
C TYR A 238 20.91 -13.33 -4.39
N ALA A 239 19.74 -13.55 -3.78
CA ALA A 239 18.75 -14.54 -4.21
C ALA A 239 18.13 -14.21 -5.57
N LEU A 240 17.97 -12.93 -5.92
CA LEU A 240 17.49 -12.48 -7.23
C LEU A 240 18.52 -12.63 -8.35
N ILE A 241 19.81 -12.56 -8.03
CA ILE A 241 20.90 -12.74 -9.01
C ILE A 241 21.18 -14.22 -9.27
N HIS A 242 21.03 -15.08 -8.26
CA HIS A 242 21.38 -16.50 -8.33
C HIS A 242 20.18 -17.44 -8.50
N GLY A 243 18.94 -16.93 -8.56
CA GLY A 243 17.71 -17.70 -8.70
C GLY A 243 16.83 -17.19 -9.83
#